data_AF-A0A6B9Z4L5-F1
#
_entry.id   AF-A0A6B9Z4L5-F1
#
_cell.length_a   1.000
_cell.length_b   1.000
_cell.length_c   1.000
_cell.angle_alpha   90.00
_cell.angle_beta   90.00
_cell.angle_gamma   90.00
#
_symmetry.space_group_name_H-M   'P 1'
#
loop_
_entity.id
_entity.type
_entity.pdbx_description
1 polymer ?
#
loop_
_entity_poly.entity_id
_entity_poly.type
_entity_poly.pdbx_seq_one_letter_code
_entity_poly.pdbx_strand_id
1 'polypeptide(L)'
;MKKLAVLLLTTLICGTGFAARIDTIKREGYTLIVSGNDEHFDDTIKQKLISTFFTVYPKIVKEYNKKSLKTVNFFIDTAYHGVAATDNGRVVFSVAYMTKHPNDIDVVTHEVMHIAQDYGDFDGPGWLTEGIADYVRNEHGVANPAANWKLPDYKPTQNYDNAYRVTARFLVWVETKVKKGTVKKLDSQMRDRTYTAASWNKLTGKSVDELWKDYSANPAI
;
A
#
# COMPACT_ATOMS: atom_id res chain seq x y z
N MET A 1 -64.93 -32.80 -26.35
CA MET A 1 -63.61 -33.47 -26.25
C MET A 1 -62.64 -32.50 -25.60
N LYS A 2 -62.03 -32.91 -24.49
CA LYS A 2 -61.31 -32.06 -23.52
C LYS A 2 -59.98 -31.55 -24.10
N LYS A 3 -59.71 -30.25 -24.00
CA LYS A 3 -58.37 -29.67 -24.23
C LYS A 3 -57.50 -29.97 -23.00
N LEU A 4 -56.40 -30.70 -23.19
CA LEU A 4 -55.36 -30.88 -22.18
C LEU A 4 -54.56 -29.58 -22.06
N ALA A 5 -54.61 -28.92 -20.90
CA ALA A 5 -53.67 -27.86 -20.55
C ALA A 5 -52.43 -28.52 -19.93
N VAL A 6 -51.30 -28.45 -20.62
CA VAL A 6 -49.99 -28.84 -20.08
C VAL A 6 -49.49 -27.67 -19.24
N LEU A 7 -49.50 -27.85 -17.92
CA LEU A 7 -48.91 -26.91 -16.97
C LEU A 7 -47.40 -27.16 -16.93
N LEU A 8 -46.63 -26.31 -17.62
CA LEU A 8 -45.16 -26.35 -17.56
C LEU A 8 -44.72 -25.71 -16.24
N LEU A 9 -44.40 -26.54 -15.24
CA LEU A 9 -43.85 -26.08 -13.97
C LEU A 9 -42.36 -25.74 -14.19
N THR A 10 -42.06 -24.49 -14.52
CA THR A 10 -40.67 -23.99 -14.52
C THR A 10 -40.22 -23.87 -13.07
N THR A 11 -39.45 -24.85 -12.60
CA THR A 11 -38.68 -24.76 -11.37
C THR A 11 -37.65 -23.65 -11.54
N LEU A 12 -37.90 -22.52 -10.89
CA LEU A 12 -36.92 -21.47 -10.70
C LEU A 12 -35.85 -22.03 -9.75
N ILE A 13 -34.73 -22.51 -10.31
CA ILE A 13 -33.53 -22.79 -9.52
C ILE A 13 -33.02 -21.41 -9.07
N CYS A 14 -33.44 -21.00 -7.88
CA CYS A 14 -32.84 -19.87 -7.19
C CYS A 14 -31.43 -20.31 -6.81
N GLY A 15 -30.46 -20.05 -7.68
CA GLY A 15 -29.07 -20.11 -7.30
C GLY A 15 -28.89 -19.16 -6.12
N THR A 16 -28.50 -19.70 -4.97
CA THR A 16 -28.03 -18.90 -3.85
C THR A 16 -26.72 -18.25 -4.29
N GLY A 17 -26.81 -17.12 -4.99
CA GLY A 17 -25.69 -16.21 -5.12
C GLY A 17 -25.33 -15.77 -3.71
N PHE A 18 -24.24 -16.30 -3.17
CA PHE A 18 -23.72 -15.90 -1.88
C PHE A 18 -23.35 -14.42 -1.97
N ALA A 19 -24.08 -13.57 -1.25
CA ALA A 19 -23.71 -12.18 -1.07
C ALA A 19 -22.50 -12.15 -0.14
N ALA A 20 -21.32 -11.85 -0.69
CA ALA A 20 -20.12 -11.61 0.11
C ALA A 20 -20.43 -10.64 1.26
N ARG A 21 -19.98 -10.95 2.48
CA ARG A 21 -20.18 -10.09 3.63
C ARG A 21 -19.40 -8.78 3.41
N ILE A 22 -20.13 -7.67 3.30
CA ILE A 22 -19.55 -6.34 3.17
C ILE A 22 -19.65 -5.64 4.53
N ASP A 23 -18.49 -5.33 5.13
CA ASP A 23 -18.41 -4.52 6.35
C ASP A 23 -18.09 -3.07 5.94
N THR A 24 -18.95 -2.11 6.29
CA THR A 24 -18.68 -0.67 6.07
C THR A 24 -18.43 0.03 7.40
N ILE A 25 -17.22 0.54 7.58
CA ILE A 25 -16.77 1.18 8.83
C ILE A 25 -16.49 2.65 8.57
N LYS A 26 -17.01 3.54 9.41
CA LYS A 26 -16.76 4.99 9.34
C LYS A 26 -16.13 5.48 10.64
N ARG A 27 -15.00 6.17 10.56
CA ARG A 27 -14.35 6.84 11.72
C ARG A 27 -13.64 8.10 11.24
N GLU A 28 -13.76 9.18 12.01
CA GLU A 28 -13.01 10.44 11.81
C GLU A 28 -13.03 10.99 10.36
N GLY A 29 -14.17 10.86 9.67
CA GLY A 29 -14.34 11.34 8.30
C GLY A 29 -13.79 10.42 7.21
N TYR A 30 -13.30 9.23 7.56
CA TYR A 30 -12.90 8.18 6.62
C TYR A 30 -13.89 7.02 6.63
N THR A 31 -14.10 6.42 5.46
CA THR A 31 -14.91 5.22 5.25
C THR A 31 -14.02 4.10 4.73
N LEU A 32 -14.06 2.95 5.39
CA LEU A 32 -13.43 1.71 4.93
C LEU A 32 -14.53 0.70 4.60
N ILE A 33 -14.54 0.22 3.36
CA ILE A 33 -15.42 -0.85 2.91
C ILE A 33 -14.57 -2.11 2.82
N VAL A 34 -14.93 -3.16 3.56
CA VAL A 34 -14.21 -4.44 3.57
C VAL A 34 -15.10 -5.50 2.97
N SER A 35 -14.57 -6.23 2.00
CA SER A 35 -15.23 -7.35 1.34
C SER A 35 -14.20 -8.42 0.98
N GLY A 36 -14.64 -9.57 0.50
CA GLY A 36 -13.74 -10.64 0.07
C GLY A 36 -14.48 -11.85 -0.44
N ASN A 37 -13.73 -12.84 -0.92
CA ASN A 37 -14.26 -14.10 -1.46
C ASN A 37 -13.86 -15.34 -0.61
N ASP A 38 -13.39 -15.12 0.63
CA ASP A 38 -13.15 -16.17 1.62
C ASP A 38 -14.10 -16.01 2.82
N GLU A 39 -15.04 -16.93 2.97
CA GLU A 39 -16.00 -16.95 4.08
C GLU A 39 -15.36 -17.34 5.42
N HIS A 40 -14.18 -17.95 5.39
CA HIS A 40 -13.46 -18.46 6.55
C HIS A 40 -12.21 -17.65 6.88
N PHE A 41 -12.06 -16.47 6.26
CA PHE A 41 -10.95 -15.60 6.58
C PHE A 41 -10.97 -15.21 8.06
N ASP A 42 -9.81 -15.30 8.70
CA ASP A 42 -9.69 -15.08 10.14
C ASP A 42 -10.15 -13.66 10.53
N ASP A 43 -11.20 -13.61 11.36
CA ASP A 43 -11.81 -12.35 11.80
C ASP A 43 -10.82 -11.50 12.62
N THR A 44 -9.87 -12.10 13.33
CA THR A 44 -8.84 -11.38 14.09
C THR A 44 -7.87 -10.68 13.16
N ILE A 45 -7.43 -11.35 12.09
CA ILE A 45 -6.57 -10.73 11.05
C ILE A 45 -7.33 -9.59 10.38
N LYS A 46 -8.59 -9.81 9.99
CA LYS A 46 -9.44 -8.76 9.39
C LYS A 46 -9.56 -7.53 10.29
N GLN A 47 -9.82 -7.71 11.59
CA GLN A 47 -9.90 -6.59 12.54
C GLN A 47 -8.56 -5.87 12.71
N LYS A 48 -7.43 -6.59 12.68
CA LYS A 48 -6.10 -5.96 12.70
C LYS A 48 -5.89 -5.07 11.46
N LEU A 49 -6.21 -5.54 10.26
CA LEU A 49 -6.10 -4.75 9.03
C LEU A 49 -6.95 -3.47 9.09
N ILE A 50 -8.21 -3.59 9.53
CA ILE A 50 -9.12 -2.45 9.73
C ILE A 50 -8.55 -1.45 10.74
N SER A 51 -8.05 -1.95 11.87
CA SER A 51 -7.48 -1.10 12.92
C SER A 51 -6.22 -0.37 12.44
N THR A 52 -5.35 -1.05 11.69
CA THR A 52 -4.16 -0.43 11.11
C THR A 52 -4.54 0.70 10.16
N PHE A 53 -5.51 0.48 9.26
CA PHE A 53 -5.99 1.51 8.34
C PHE A 53 -6.37 2.81 9.07
N PHE A 54 -7.26 2.72 10.06
CA PHE A 54 -7.71 3.91 10.80
C PHE A 54 -6.61 4.53 11.66
N THR A 55 -5.56 3.78 12.00
CA THR A 55 -4.42 4.29 12.76
C THR A 55 -3.42 5.07 11.89
N VAL A 56 -3.18 4.61 10.66
CA VAL A 56 -2.08 5.12 9.81
C VAL A 56 -2.58 6.02 8.69
N TYR A 57 -3.69 5.68 8.02
CA TYR A 57 -4.10 6.37 6.80
C TYR A 57 -4.45 7.85 7.02
N PRO A 58 -5.20 8.24 8.08
CA PRO A 58 -5.46 9.66 8.35
C PRO A 58 -4.18 10.50 8.53
N LYS A 59 -3.13 9.91 9.13
CA LYS A 59 -1.83 10.57 9.33
C LYS A 59 -1.10 10.73 8.00
N ILE A 60 -1.02 9.66 7.21
CA ILE A 60 -0.41 9.69 5.87
C ILE A 60 -1.09 10.73 4.98
N VAL A 61 -2.42 10.75 4.92
CA VAL A 61 -3.20 11.75 4.15
C VAL A 61 -2.92 13.17 4.63
N LYS A 62 -2.81 13.41 5.94
CA LYS A 62 -2.48 14.73 6.48
C LYS A 62 -1.08 15.19 6.06
N GLU A 63 -0.13 14.27 6.01
CA GLU A 63 1.29 14.55 5.80
C GLU A 63 1.72 14.63 4.34
N TYR A 64 1.14 13.80 3.46
CA TYR A 64 1.57 13.64 2.07
C TYR A 64 0.57 14.22 1.08
N ASN A 65 -0.72 13.93 1.22
CA ASN A 65 -1.73 14.43 0.30
C ASN A 65 -3.11 14.59 0.95
N LYS A 66 -3.48 15.82 1.29
CA LYS A 66 -4.78 16.12 1.91
C LYS A 66 -5.98 15.87 0.98
N LYS A 67 -5.74 15.76 -0.33
CA LYS A 67 -6.76 15.50 -1.36
C LYS A 67 -7.03 14.01 -1.58
N SER A 68 -6.30 13.11 -0.91
CA SER A 68 -6.51 11.68 -1.03
C SER A 68 -7.94 11.26 -0.68
N LEU A 69 -8.36 10.14 -1.26
CA LEU A 69 -9.67 9.54 -1.08
C LEU A 69 -10.03 9.39 0.40
N LYS A 70 -11.29 9.66 0.73
CA LYS A 70 -11.85 9.43 2.07
C LYS A 70 -12.57 8.08 2.19
N THR A 71 -12.86 7.45 1.05
CA THR A 71 -13.44 6.11 0.98
C THR A 71 -12.42 5.17 0.35
N VAL A 72 -12.07 4.12 1.07
CA VAL A 72 -11.11 3.09 0.65
C VAL A 72 -11.78 1.72 0.72
N ASN A 73 -11.44 0.84 -0.21
CA ASN A 73 -11.97 -0.52 -0.29
C ASN A 73 -10.86 -1.52 0.03
N PHE A 74 -11.06 -2.38 1.02
CA PHE A 74 -10.25 -3.57 1.23
C PHE A 74 -10.96 -4.77 0.62
N PHE A 75 -10.22 -5.56 -0.14
CA PHE A 75 -10.70 -6.79 -0.75
C PHE A 75 -9.78 -7.96 -0.36
N ILE A 76 -10.32 -8.93 0.37
CA ILE A 76 -9.61 -10.13 0.79
C ILE A 76 -9.81 -11.19 -0.29
N ASP A 77 -8.74 -11.58 -0.99
CA ASP A 77 -8.81 -12.37 -2.22
C ASP A 77 -8.05 -13.70 -2.13
N THR A 78 -8.77 -14.79 -2.36
CA THR A 78 -8.25 -16.16 -2.46
C THR A 78 -7.48 -16.40 -3.76
N ALA A 79 -7.76 -15.64 -4.83
CA ALA A 79 -7.12 -15.79 -6.13
C ALA A 79 -5.87 -14.91 -6.30
N TYR A 80 -5.62 -13.98 -5.37
CA TYR A 80 -4.45 -13.11 -5.43
C TYR A 80 -3.21 -13.80 -4.83
N HIS A 81 -2.15 -13.92 -5.63
CA HIS A 81 -0.94 -14.67 -5.28
C HIS A 81 0.23 -13.80 -4.80
N GLY A 82 0.07 -12.47 -4.77
CA GLY A 82 1.03 -11.54 -4.19
C GLY A 82 0.89 -11.41 -2.67
N VAL A 83 1.40 -10.30 -2.13
CA VAL A 83 1.22 -9.95 -0.70
C VAL A 83 -0.04 -9.12 -0.55
N ALA A 84 0.00 -7.92 -1.12
CA ALA A 84 -1.10 -7.01 -1.29
C ALA A 84 -0.84 -6.16 -2.54
N ALA A 85 -1.87 -5.46 -3.02
CA ALA A 85 -1.75 -4.51 -4.12
C ALA A 85 -2.79 -3.41 -3.99
N THR A 86 -2.46 -2.22 -4.48
CA THR A 86 -3.35 -1.06 -4.47
C THR A 86 -3.60 -0.57 -5.88
N ASP A 87 -4.88 -0.33 -6.18
CA ASP A 87 -5.33 0.35 -7.39
C ASP A 87 -6.56 1.21 -7.08
N ASN A 88 -6.53 2.48 -7.46
CA ASN A 88 -7.65 3.42 -7.37
C ASN A 88 -8.45 3.37 -6.04
N GLY A 89 -7.75 3.41 -4.90
CA GLY A 89 -8.38 3.37 -3.57
C GLY A 89 -8.93 2.00 -3.17
N ARG A 90 -8.65 0.94 -3.93
CA ARG A 90 -8.90 -0.46 -3.57
C ARG A 90 -7.57 -1.15 -3.25
N VAL A 91 -7.49 -1.71 -2.05
CA VAL A 91 -6.38 -2.54 -1.59
C VAL A 91 -6.83 -4.00 -1.59
N VAL A 92 -6.09 -4.85 -2.28
CA VAL A 92 -6.28 -6.30 -2.30
C VAL A 92 -5.28 -6.94 -1.35
N PHE A 93 -5.72 -7.90 -0.53
CA PHE A 93 -4.84 -8.69 0.34
C PHE A 93 -4.96 -10.17 -0.03
N SER A 94 -3.82 -10.87 -0.13
CA SER A 94 -3.82 -12.31 -0.34
C SER A 94 -4.23 -13.05 0.93
N VAL A 95 -5.25 -13.89 0.84
CA VAL A 95 -5.63 -14.80 1.94
C VAL A 95 -4.45 -15.69 2.33
N ALA A 96 -3.79 -16.30 1.34
CA ALA A 96 -2.68 -17.22 1.58
C ALA A 96 -1.51 -16.54 2.31
N TYR A 97 -1.17 -15.31 1.92
CA TYR A 97 -0.13 -14.54 2.59
C TYR A 97 -0.54 -14.18 4.02
N MET A 98 -1.73 -13.57 4.19
CA MET A 98 -2.16 -13.06 5.49
C MET A 98 -2.33 -14.19 6.52
N THR A 99 -2.82 -15.36 6.12
CA THR A 99 -2.90 -16.54 7.01
C THR A 99 -1.52 -17.04 7.42
N LYS A 100 -0.52 -16.99 6.53
CA LYS A 100 0.86 -17.39 6.85
C LYS A 100 1.62 -16.33 7.66
N HIS A 101 1.24 -15.05 7.51
CA HIS A 101 1.90 -13.90 8.12
C HIS A 101 0.89 -13.02 8.88
N PRO A 102 0.19 -13.54 9.90
CA PRO A 102 -0.97 -12.86 10.53
C PRO A 102 -0.60 -11.60 11.34
N ASN A 103 0.69 -11.33 11.51
CA ASN A 103 1.21 -10.14 12.17
C ASN A 103 1.78 -9.11 11.20
N ASP A 104 1.91 -9.42 9.91
CA ASP A 104 2.37 -8.47 8.89
C ASP A 104 1.22 -7.56 8.42
N ILE A 105 0.63 -6.83 9.36
CA ILE A 105 -0.49 -5.93 9.10
C ILE A 105 -0.04 -4.57 8.55
N ASP A 106 1.26 -4.27 8.63
CA ASP A 106 1.84 -3.03 8.07
C ASP A 106 2.00 -3.06 6.56
N VAL A 107 1.66 -4.17 5.90
CA VAL A 107 1.31 -4.16 4.47
C VAL A 107 0.24 -3.10 4.20
N VAL A 108 -0.72 -2.89 5.12
CA VAL A 108 -1.69 -1.78 5.02
C VAL A 108 -0.99 -0.44 4.89
N THR A 109 0.04 -0.17 5.68
CA THR A 109 0.75 1.12 5.68
C THR A 109 1.44 1.39 4.35
N HIS A 110 2.04 0.35 3.75
CA HIS A 110 2.60 0.41 2.40
C HIS A 110 1.50 0.69 1.36
N GLU A 111 0.46 -0.14 1.35
CA GLU A 111 -0.61 -0.07 0.35
C GLU A 111 -1.39 1.26 0.39
N VAL A 112 -1.74 1.75 1.57
CA VAL A 112 -2.48 3.01 1.68
C VAL A 112 -1.60 4.23 1.36
N MET A 113 -0.26 4.08 1.40
CA MET A 113 0.63 5.10 0.87
C MET A 113 0.46 5.23 -0.64
N HIS A 114 0.29 4.13 -1.40
CA HIS A 114 0.00 4.20 -2.84
C HIS A 114 -1.29 5.00 -3.14
N ILE A 115 -2.32 4.87 -2.30
CA ILE A 115 -3.53 5.73 -2.41
C ILE A 115 -3.18 7.19 -2.15
N ALA A 116 -2.28 7.44 -1.18
CA ALA A 116 -1.82 8.78 -0.91
C ALA A 116 -0.81 9.30 -1.92
N GLN A 117 -0.16 8.48 -2.73
CA GLN A 117 0.74 8.88 -3.82
C GLN A 117 -0.05 9.37 -5.03
N ASP A 118 -1.12 8.67 -5.42
CA ASP A 118 -2.06 9.11 -6.47
C ASP A 118 -1.34 9.71 -7.69
N TYR A 119 -0.29 9.03 -8.18
CA TYR A 119 0.52 9.51 -9.30
C TYR A 119 -0.24 9.38 -10.64
N GLY A 120 -1.33 8.62 -10.67
CA GLY A 120 -2.09 8.29 -11.89
C GLY A 120 -1.20 7.65 -12.96
N ASP A 121 -1.43 8.00 -14.23
CA ASP A 121 -0.63 7.49 -15.36
C ASP A 121 0.74 8.16 -15.51
N PHE A 122 1.24 8.85 -14.48
CA PHE A 122 2.56 9.48 -14.57
C PHE A 122 3.67 8.42 -14.57
N ASP A 123 4.48 8.41 -15.62
CA ASP A 123 5.62 7.50 -15.82
C ASP A 123 6.85 7.94 -15.01
N GLY A 124 6.67 8.05 -13.69
CA GLY A 124 7.76 8.25 -12.75
C GLY A 124 8.49 6.94 -12.44
N PRO A 125 9.71 7.01 -11.87
CA PRO A 125 10.47 5.82 -11.52
C PRO A 125 9.74 4.95 -10.49
N GLY A 126 9.33 3.74 -10.89
CA GLY A 126 8.65 2.79 -10.00
C GLY A 126 9.44 2.44 -8.74
N TRP A 127 10.77 2.42 -8.81
CA TRP A 127 11.62 2.18 -7.64
C TRP A 127 11.42 3.24 -6.54
N LEU A 128 11.17 4.49 -6.94
CA LEU A 128 10.93 5.58 -6.01
C LEU A 128 9.52 5.50 -5.44
N THR A 129 8.53 5.15 -6.26
CA THR A 129 7.15 4.89 -5.82
C THR A 129 7.13 3.86 -4.70
N GLU A 130 7.69 2.68 -4.94
CA GLU A 130 7.76 1.58 -3.96
C GLU A 130 8.67 1.92 -2.76
N GLY A 131 9.79 2.60 -3.02
CA GLY A 131 10.71 3.02 -1.98
C GLY A 131 10.09 4.01 -1.00
N ILE A 132 9.27 4.94 -1.48
CA ILE A 132 8.52 5.89 -0.64
C ILE A 132 7.45 5.15 0.18
N ALA A 133 6.75 4.18 -0.41
CA ALA A 133 5.77 3.38 0.32
C ALA A 133 6.40 2.61 1.49
N ASP A 134 7.56 1.98 1.28
CA ASP A 134 8.30 1.32 2.37
C ASP A 134 8.99 2.29 3.34
N TYR A 135 9.39 3.48 2.89
CA TYR A 135 9.86 4.55 3.78
C TYR A 135 8.75 4.99 4.74
N VAL A 136 7.53 5.21 4.22
CA VAL A 136 6.36 5.55 5.02
C VAL A 136 5.96 4.40 5.95
N ARG A 137 6.06 3.15 5.49
CA ARG A 137 5.89 1.98 6.34
C ARG A 137 6.92 1.91 7.48
N ASN A 138 8.17 2.31 7.24
CA ASN A 138 9.18 2.39 8.29
C ASN A 138 8.80 3.42 9.36
N GLU A 139 8.33 4.61 8.95
CA GLU A 139 8.01 5.71 9.85
C GLU A 139 6.69 5.53 10.62
N HIS A 140 5.69 4.92 9.98
CA HIS A 140 4.31 4.88 10.51
C HIS A 140 3.80 3.47 10.82
N GLY A 141 4.57 2.43 10.50
CA GLY A 141 4.19 1.05 10.79
C GLY A 141 4.02 0.80 12.29
N VAL A 142 2.98 0.05 12.65
CA VAL A 142 2.57 -0.20 14.05
C VAL A 142 2.93 -1.61 14.53
N ALA A 143 3.35 -2.48 13.62
CA ALA A 143 3.57 -3.91 13.86
C ALA A 143 4.83 -4.47 13.16
N ASN A 144 5.68 -3.64 12.55
CA ASN A 144 6.90 -4.06 11.88
C ASN A 144 7.75 -5.06 12.70
N PRO A 145 8.03 -4.83 14.01
CA PRO A 145 8.74 -5.82 14.83
C PRO A 145 8.02 -7.17 14.94
N ALA A 146 6.69 -7.17 15.08
CA ALA A 146 5.88 -8.39 15.20
C ALA A 146 5.84 -9.19 13.89
N ALA A 147 6.06 -8.52 12.75
CA ALA A 147 6.20 -9.12 11.44
C ALA A 147 7.66 -9.52 11.10
N ASN A 148 8.63 -9.22 11.97
CA ASN A 148 10.07 -9.25 11.66
C ASN A 148 10.42 -8.44 10.39
N TRP A 149 9.63 -7.40 10.12
CA TRP A 149 9.91 -6.46 9.05
C TRP A 149 10.88 -5.40 9.54
N LYS A 150 11.94 -5.17 8.77
CA LYS A 150 12.93 -4.13 9.03
C LYS A 150 13.60 -3.70 7.73
N LEU A 151 14.16 -2.49 7.73
CA LEU A 151 15.08 -2.04 6.70
C LEU A 151 16.33 -2.96 6.69
N PRO A 152 16.75 -3.49 5.53
CA PRO A 152 17.88 -4.40 5.44
C PRO A 152 19.18 -3.64 5.64
N ASP A 153 20.21 -4.29 6.19
CA ASP A 153 21.55 -3.70 6.18
C ASP A 153 22.03 -3.45 4.73
N TYR A 154 22.85 -2.41 4.57
CA TYR A 154 23.46 -2.09 3.28
C TYR A 154 24.33 -3.25 2.79
N LYS A 155 24.25 -3.54 1.49
CA LYS A 155 25.12 -4.50 0.80
C LYS A 155 25.66 -3.88 -0.50
N PRO A 156 26.93 -4.10 -0.87
CA PRO A 156 27.50 -3.58 -2.12
C PRO A 156 26.78 -4.03 -3.41
N THR A 157 25.99 -5.11 -3.35
CA THR A 157 25.18 -5.60 -4.48
C THR A 157 23.87 -4.83 -4.65
N GLN A 158 23.56 -3.89 -3.76
CA GLN A 158 22.35 -3.09 -3.81
C GLN A 158 22.56 -1.81 -4.61
N ASN A 159 21.45 -1.25 -5.10
CA ASN A 159 21.40 0.08 -5.70
C ASN A 159 20.11 0.83 -5.28
N TYR A 160 20.08 2.15 -5.44
CA TYR A 160 18.92 2.98 -5.07
C TYR A 160 17.64 2.59 -5.80
N ASP A 161 17.75 1.96 -6.97
CA ASP A 161 16.65 1.54 -7.82
C ASP A 161 16.14 0.11 -7.54
N ASN A 162 16.63 -0.56 -6.49
CA ASN A 162 16.13 -1.87 -6.07
C ASN A 162 14.73 -1.85 -5.46
N ALA A 163 14.10 -0.68 -5.37
CA ALA A 163 12.76 -0.46 -4.82
C ALA A 163 12.64 -0.86 -3.34
N TYR A 164 11.41 -0.75 -2.82
CA TYR A 164 11.00 -1.27 -1.51
C TYR A 164 11.99 -0.89 -0.39
N ARG A 165 12.25 -1.81 0.55
CA ARG A 165 13.10 -1.61 1.73
C ARG A 165 14.52 -1.13 1.44
N VAL A 166 15.11 -1.51 0.31
CA VAL A 166 16.48 -1.07 -0.04
C VAL A 166 16.47 0.42 -0.35
N THR A 167 15.57 0.85 -1.23
CA THR A 167 15.35 2.27 -1.51
C THR A 167 14.90 3.01 -0.25
N ALA A 168 13.95 2.48 0.51
CA ALA A 168 13.44 3.10 1.73
C ALA A 168 14.54 3.41 2.73
N ARG A 169 15.51 2.50 2.92
CA ARG A 169 16.65 2.74 3.81
C ARG A 169 17.54 3.88 3.32
N PHE A 170 17.78 3.95 2.01
CA PHE A 170 18.48 5.08 1.41
C PHE A 170 17.71 6.39 1.58
N LEU A 171 16.38 6.37 1.46
CA LEU A 171 15.55 7.55 1.74
C LEU A 171 15.64 8.00 3.20
N VAL A 172 15.68 7.07 4.17
CA VAL A 172 15.96 7.39 5.59
C VAL A 172 17.33 8.07 5.72
N TRP A 173 18.36 7.57 5.06
CA TRP A 173 19.69 8.19 5.07
C TRP A 173 19.67 9.61 4.46
N VAL A 174 18.98 9.82 3.33
CA VAL A 174 18.83 11.14 2.71
C VAL A 174 18.14 12.12 3.66
N GLU A 175 17.06 11.69 4.31
CA GLU A 175 16.30 12.50 5.26
C GLU A 175 17.10 12.87 6.52
N THR A 176 18.02 12.00 6.95
CA THR A 176 18.78 12.17 8.19
C THR A 176 20.15 12.81 8.01
N LYS A 177 20.84 12.55 6.90
CA LYS A 177 22.24 12.97 6.67
C LYS A 177 22.40 14.05 5.61
N VAL A 178 21.46 14.15 4.67
CA VAL A 178 21.60 15.06 3.52
C VAL A 178 20.68 16.26 3.69
N LYS A 179 19.36 16.03 3.62
CA LYS A 179 18.39 17.11 3.71
C LYS A 179 17.01 16.57 4.07
N LYS A 180 16.56 16.90 5.28
CA LYS A 180 15.21 16.63 5.75
C LYS A 180 14.15 17.27 4.85
N GLY A 181 13.07 16.53 4.58
CA GLY A 181 11.95 16.92 3.73
C GLY A 181 12.18 16.70 2.23
N THR A 182 13.22 15.97 1.84
CA THR A 182 13.48 15.62 0.44
C THR A 182 12.43 14.64 -0.08
N VAL A 183 12.13 13.58 0.68
CA VAL A 183 11.15 12.54 0.31
C VAL A 183 9.78 13.14 0.05
N LYS A 184 9.28 13.99 0.95
CA LYS A 184 7.98 14.66 0.78
C LYS A 184 7.93 15.54 -0.47
N LYS A 185 9.05 16.19 -0.83
CA LYS A 185 9.12 17.02 -2.04
C LYS A 185 9.16 16.18 -3.31
N LEU A 186 9.87 15.05 -3.28
CA LEU A 186 9.90 14.10 -4.39
C LEU A 186 8.52 13.48 -4.62
N ASP A 187 7.85 13.02 -3.55
CA ASP A 187 6.46 12.54 -3.59
C ASP A 187 5.52 13.58 -4.21
N SER A 188 5.59 14.85 -3.75
CA SER A 188 4.79 15.94 -4.33
C SER A 188 5.10 16.16 -5.81
N GLN A 189 6.37 16.14 -6.21
CA GLN A 189 6.76 16.33 -7.61
C GLN A 189 6.32 15.18 -8.51
N MET A 190 6.33 13.94 -8.02
CA MET A 190 5.82 12.77 -8.73
C MET A 190 4.31 12.93 -8.98
N ARG A 191 3.56 13.29 -7.94
CA ARG A 191 2.12 13.58 -8.02
C ARG A 191 1.78 14.75 -8.94
N ASP A 192 2.55 15.82 -8.85
CA ASP A 192 2.36 17.03 -9.67
C ASP A 192 2.93 16.88 -11.09
N ARG A 193 3.49 15.71 -11.44
CA ARG A 193 4.10 15.39 -12.75
C ARG A 193 5.24 16.32 -13.16
N THR A 194 5.95 16.85 -12.16
CA THR A 194 7.10 17.75 -12.34
C THR A 194 8.43 17.09 -11.95
N TYR A 195 8.39 15.84 -11.48
CA TYR A 195 9.60 15.09 -11.16
C TYR A 195 10.46 14.87 -12.42
N THR A 196 11.76 15.06 -12.25
CA THR A 196 12.80 14.74 -13.24
C THR A 196 14.04 14.22 -12.50
N ALA A 197 14.99 13.60 -13.20
CA ALA A 197 16.26 13.22 -12.59
C ALA A 197 16.99 14.42 -11.92
N ALA A 198 16.83 15.62 -12.48
CA ALA A 198 17.39 16.86 -11.92
C ALA A 198 16.73 17.30 -10.60
N SER A 199 15.56 16.77 -10.24
CA SER A 199 14.91 17.05 -8.96
C SER A 199 15.81 16.73 -7.78
N TRP A 200 16.56 15.62 -7.82
CA TRP A 200 17.52 15.27 -6.79
C TRP A 200 18.55 16.37 -6.59
N ASN A 201 19.23 16.80 -7.66
CA ASN A 201 20.24 17.85 -7.58
C ASN A 201 19.64 19.18 -7.12
N LYS A 202 18.46 19.58 -7.62
CA LYS A 202 17.77 20.79 -7.17
C LYS A 202 17.43 20.78 -5.68
N LEU A 203 17.07 19.60 -5.15
CA LEU A 203 16.69 19.45 -3.75
C LEU A 203 17.90 19.33 -2.83
N THR A 204 18.91 18.55 -3.20
CA THR A 204 20.02 18.12 -2.32
C THR A 204 21.39 18.70 -2.69
N GLY A 205 21.53 19.26 -3.88
CA GLY A 205 22.81 19.67 -4.48
C GLY A 205 23.58 18.55 -5.19
N LYS A 206 23.06 17.31 -5.22
CA LYS A 206 23.71 16.13 -5.79
C LYS A 206 22.76 15.29 -6.64
N SER A 207 23.26 14.63 -7.68
CA SER A 207 22.48 13.63 -8.41
C SER A 207 22.16 12.42 -7.51
N VAL A 208 21.18 11.60 -7.90
CA VAL A 208 20.86 10.36 -7.14
C VAL A 208 22.04 9.39 -7.11
N ASP A 209 22.83 9.32 -8.19
CA ASP A 209 24.04 8.47 -8.25
C ASP A 209 25.13 8.94 -7.28
N GLU A 210 25.34 10.27 -7.20
CA GLU A 210 26.29 10.86 -6.23
C GLU A 210 25.84 10.62 -4.79
N LEU A 211 24.55 10.78 -4.51
CA LEU A 211 23.97 10.49 -3.20
C LEU A 211 24.11 9.01 -2.84
N TRP A 212 23.87 8.10 -3.78
CA TRP A 212 24.04 6.67 -3.54
C TRP A 212 25.49 6.30 -3.30
N LYS A 213 26.43 6.91 -4.01
CA LYS A 213 27.87 6.74 -3.76
C LYS A 213 28.25 7.18 -2.34
N ASP A 214 27.75 8.32 -1.88
CA ASP A 214 27.98 8.80 -0.52
C ASP A 214 27.37 7.88 0.54
N TYR A 215 26.12 7.44 0.32
CA TYR A 215 25.43 6.47 1.16
C TYR A 215 26.20 5.15 1.24
N SER A 216 26.68 4.65 0.11
CA SER A 216 27.45 3.40 0.00
C SER A 216 28.77 3.48 0.77
N ALA A 217 29.38 4.67 0.85
CA ALA A 217 30.59 4.91 1.64
C ALA A 217 30.28 5.08 3.14
N ASN A 218 29.12 5.60 3.51
CA ASN A 218 28.74 5.89 4.90
C ASN A 218 27.28 5.48 5.20
N PRO A 219 26.96 4.18 5.23
CA PRO A 219 25.58 3.70 5.20
C PRO A 219 24.86 3.76 6.56
N ALA A 220 25.44 4.39 7.59
CA ALA A 220 24.80 4.48 8.91
C ALA A 220 23.57 5.40 8.88
N ILE A 221 22.43 4.91 9.38
CA ILE A 221 21.20 5.68 9.60
C ILE A 221 21.00 5.91 11.09
#